data_AF-A0A8S0GPJ6-F1
#
_entry.id   AF-A0A8S0GPJ6-F1
#
_cell.length_a   1.000
_cell.length_b   1.000
_cell.length_c   1.000
_cell.angle_alpha   90.00
_cell.angle_beta   90.00
_cell.angle_gamma   90.00
#
_symmetry.space_group_name_H-M   'P 1'
#
loop_
_entity.id
_entity.type
_entity.pdbx_description
1 polymer ?
#
loop_
_entity_poly.entity_id
_entity_poly.type
_entity_poly.pdbx_seq_one_letter_code
_entity_poly.pdbx_strand_id
1 'polypeptide(L)'
;MIEGPGHVPMQLIKENMDKQLECCDEAPFYTLGPLTTDIAPGYDHITSGIGAAMIGWFGCAMLCYVTPKEHLGLPNKDDVKTGIITYKIAAHAADLAKGHPGAQIRDNALSKARFEFRWEDQFNLGLDPDTARSYHDETLPKDSAKVAHFCSMCGPKFCSMKITQEVREYAANQRIEAVDVDVAKGLAEQAERFKQEGSQLYKKV
;
A
#
# COMPACT_ATOMS: atom_id res chain seq x y z
N MET A 1 -14.05 29.03 -1.20
CA MET A 1 -14.16 27.55 -1.14
C MET A 1 -15.62 27.19 -0.96
N ILE A 2 -16.05 26.04 -1.44
CA ILE A 2 -17.42 25.53 -1.35
C ILE A 2 -17.41 24.24 -0.55
N GLU A 3 -18.36 24.05 0.35
CA GLU A 3 -18.53 22.79 1.08
C GLU A 3 -19.38 21.81 0.27
N GLY A 4 -19.03 20.53 0.34
CA GLY A 4 -19.65 19.45 -0.44
C GLY A 4 -20.33 18.38 0.42
N PRO A 5 -20.83 17.31 -0.23
CA PRO A 5 -21.67 16.31 0.42
C PRO A 5 -20.93 15.43 1.43
N GLY A 6 -21.76 14.72 2.23
CA GLY A 6 -21.33 13.70 3.19
C GLY A 6 -21.47 12.26 2.71
N HIS A 7 -22.65 11.87 2.19
CA HIS A 7 -22.96 10.47 1.83
C HIS A 7 -23.31 10.36 0.34
N VAL A 8 -22.48 9.68 -0.44
CA VAL A 8 -22.61 9.60 -1.91
C VAL A 8 -22.10 8.24 -2.39
N PRO A 9 -22.93 7.40 -3.02
CA PRO A 9 -22.46 6.14 -3.59
C PRO A 9 -21.53 6.41 -4.79
N MET A 10 -20.55 5.54 -4.99
CA MET A 10 -19.39 5.81 -5.87
C MET A 10 -19.75 6.29 -7.29
N GLN A 11 -20.80 5.73 -7.89
CA GLN A 11 -21.24 6.08 -9.25
C GLN A 11 -21.72 7.53 -9.40
N LEU A 12 -22.04 8.22 -8.30
CA LEU A 12 -22.51 9.62 -8.29
C LEU A 12 -21.42 10.62 -7.87
N ILE A 13 -20.23 10.15 -7.46
CA ILE A 13 -19.15 11.05 -6.99
C ILE A 13 -18.68 11.96 -8.12
N LYS A 14 -18.54 11.44 -9.35
CA LYS A 14 -18.09 12.22 -10.50
C LYS A 14 -19.07 13.35 -10.85
N GLU A 15 -20.37 13.06 -10.81
CA GLU A 15 -21.43 14.05 -11.05
C GLU A 15 -21.36 15.21 -10.05
N ASN A 16 -21.08 14.93 -8.77
CA ASN A 16 -20.92 15.97 -7.75
C ASN A 16 -19.75 16.90 -8.05
N MET A 17 -18.61 16.34 -8.47
CA MET A 17 -17.44 17.14 -8.82
C MET A 17 -17.72 18.00 -10.06
N ASP A 18 -18.33 17.43 -11.11
CA ASP A 18 -18.61 18.14 -12.36
C ASP A 18 -19.57 19.32 -12.12
N LYS A 19 -20.64 19.09 -11.34
CA LYS A 19 -21.58 20.14 -10.93
C LYS A 19 -20.91 21.24 -10.12
N GLN A 20 -19.96 20.90 -9.25
CA GLN A 20 -19.29 21.91 -8.45
C GLN A 20 -18.40 22.81 -9.32
N LEU A 21 -17.66 22.24 -10.28
CA LEU A 21 -16.84 23.02 -11.20
C LEU A 21 -17.70 23.95 -12.06
N GLU A 22 -18.82 23.46 -12.59
CA GLU A 22 -19.75 24.23 -13.43
C GLU A 22 -20.47 25.33 -12.66
N CYS A 23 -21.05 25.01 -11.49
CA CYS A 23 -21.93 25.93 -10.76
C CYS A 23 -21.18 26.89 -9.83
N CYS A 24 -19.89 26.64 -9.57
CA CYS A 24 -19.12 27.41 -8.59
C CYS A 24 -17.81 27.97 -9.16
N ASP A 25 -17.71 28.09 -10.49
CA ASP A 25 -16.59 28.73 -11.18
C ASP A 25 -15.22 28.20 -10.73
N GLU A 26 -15.11 26.87 -10.62
CA GLU A 26 -13.90 26.16 -10.17
C GLU A 26 -13.36 26.59 -8.78
N ALA A 27 -14.20 27.19 -7.94
CA ALA A 27 -13.82 27.52 -6.56
C ALA A 27 -13.32 26.26 -5.82
N PRO A 28 -12.35 26.38 -4.87
CA PRO A 28 -11.85 25.20 -4.16
C PRO A 28 -12.96 24.42 -3.45
N PHE A 29 -13.06 23.13 -3.72
CA PHE A 29 -14.07 22.25 -3.12
C PHE A 29 -13.56 21.64 -1.80
N TYR A 30 -14.43 21.55 -0.80
CA TYR A 30 -14.16 21.01 0.53
C TYR A 30 -15.23 19.98 0.92
N THR A 31 -14.92 18.69 0.93
CA THR A 31 -15.92 17.62 1.09
C THR A 31 -15.78 16.87 2.41
N LEU A 32 -16.90 16.39 2.97
CA LEU A 32 -16.91 15.48 4.13
C LEU A 32 -16.94 14.03 3.64
N GLY A 33 -15.79 13.40 3.46
CA GLY A 33 -15.69 12.13 2.73
C GLY A 33 -15.72 12.34 1.21
N PRO A 34 -16.71 11.79 0.47
CA PRO A 34 -17.99 11.25 0.96
C PRO A 34 -17.97 9.77 1.37
N LEU A 35 -18.84 9.39 2.32
CA LEU A 35 -19.17 8.02 2.67
C LEU A 35 -19.82 7.31 1.47
N THR A 36 -19.22 6.21 1.03
CA THR A 36 -19.70 5.46 -0.14
C THR A 36 -20.79 4.45 0.18
N THR A 37 -21.02 4.18 1.46
CA THR A 37 -22.04 3.24 1.97
C THR A 37 -22.35 3.54 3.44
N ASP A 38 -23.58 3.28 3.86
CA ASP A 38 -24.09 3.62 5.21
C ASP A 38 -24.09 2.43 6.17
N ILE A 39 -23.71 1.23 5.71
CA ILE A 39 -23.94 -0.03 6.43
C ILE A 39 -22.78 -0.43 7.36
N ALA A 40 -21.80 0.43 7.57
CA ALA A 40 -20.59 0.11 8.34
C ALA A 40 -20.24 1.14 9.44
N PRO A 41 -21.20 1.52 10.32
CA PRO A 41 -20.89 2.40 11.45
C PRO A 41 -19.80 1.76 12.33
N GLY A 42 -18.83 2.56 12.77
CA GLY A 42 -17.59 2.07 13.39
C GLY A 42 -16.41 1.98 12.41
N TYR A 43 -16.70 2.01 11.11
CA TYR A 43 -15.71 1.94 10.02
C TYR A 43 -15.88 3.07 9.00
N ASP A 44 -16.54 4.16 9.39
CA ASP A 44 -16.87 5.24 8.44
C ASP A 44 -15.66 6.02 7.93
N HIS A 45 -14.56 6.05 8.69
CA HIS A 45 -13.26 6.48 8.18
C HIS A 45 -12.83 5.70 6.90
N ILE A 46 -13.17 4.42 6.79
CA ILE A 46 -12.88 3.58 5.62
C ILE A 46 -13.90 3.85 4.51
N THR A 47 -15.21 3.81 4.83
CA THR A 47 -16.28 4.02 3.83
C THR A 47 -16.14 5.38 3.15
N SER A 48 -15.80 6.41 3.92
CA SER A 48 -15.51 7.75 3.45
C SER A 48 -14.15 7.91 2.83
N GLY A 49 -13.11 7.19 3.30
CA GLY A 49 -11.77 7.22 2.72
C GLY A 49 -11.77 6.82 1.24
N ILE A 50 -12.64 5.88 0.84
CA ILE A 50 -12.84 5.49 -0.56
C ILE A 50 -13.36 6.69 -1.37
N GLY A 51 -14.45 7.31 -0.92
CA GLY A 51 -15.04 8.44 -1.66
C GLY A 51 -14.15 9.68 -1.64
N ALA A 52 -13.45 9.93 -0.54
CA ALA A 52 -12.50 11.01 -0.39
C ALA A 52 -11.33 10.90 -1.38
N ALA A 53 -10.78 9.69 -1.58
CA ALA A 53 -9.75 9.46 -2.58
C ALA A 53 -10.29 9.68 -4.01
N MET A 54 -11.51 9.23 -4.30
CA MET A 54 -12.15 9.43 -5.61
C MET A 54 -12.42 10.90 -5.91
N ILE A 55 -13.09 11.62 -5.00
CA ILE A 55 -13.44 13.03 -5.22
C ILE A 55 -12.20 13.93 -5.18
N GLY A 56 -11.20 13.58 -4.35
CA GLY A 56 -9.89 14.21 -4.34
C GLY A 56 -9.17 14.03 -5.69
N TRP A 57 -9.21 12.83 -6.27
CA TRP A 57 -8.68 12.57 -7.61
C TRP A 57 -9.41 13.40 -8.67
N PHE A 58 -10.73 13.53 -8.57
CA PHE A 58 -11.52 14.31 -9.53
C PHE A 58 -11.35 15.82 -9.43
N GLY A 59 -10.74 16.34 -8.35
CA GLY A 59 -10.38 17.76 -8.25
C GLY A 59 -10.71 18.45 -6.91
N CYS A 60 -11.23 17.72 -5.91
CA CYS A 60 -11.50 18.30 -4.60
C CYS A 60 -10.21 18.81 -3.94
N ALA A 61 -10.26 20.03 -3.41
CA ALA A 61 -9.07 20.74 -2.91
C ALA A 61 -8.75 20.41 -1.45
N MET A 62 -9.77 20.10 -0.64
CA MET A 62 -9.62 19.78 0.77
C MET A 62 -10.63 18.70 1.19
N LEU A 63 -10.20 17.78 2.05
CA LEU A 63 -11.01 16.65 2.50
C LEU A 63 -11.19 16.75 4.02
N CYS A 64 -12.42 16.95 4.48
CA CYS A 64 -12.76 16.84 5.89
C CYS A 64 -12.76 15.37 6.27
N TYR A 65 -11.93 15.02 7.24
CA TYR A 65 -11.83 13.65 7.73
C TYR A 65 -13.11 13.18 8.42
N VAL A 66 -13.28 11.86 8.44
CA VAL A 66 -14.34 11.16 9.17
C VAL A 66 -13.65 10.18 10.10
N THR A 67 -14.09 10.15 11.37
CA THR A 67 -13.48 9.27 12.38
C THR A 67 -14.13 7.89 12.37
N PRO A 68 -13.49 6.86 12.97
CA PRO A 68 -14.14 5.56 13.13
C PRO A 68 -15.48 5.61 13.87
N LYS A 69 -15.62 6.53 14.84
CA LYS A 69 -16.83 6.70 15.67
C LYS A 69 -17.87 7.65 15.09
N GLU A 70 -17.70 8.09 13.84
CA GLU A 70 -18.78 8.82 13.16
C GLU A 70 -20.09 8.03 13.26
N HIS A 71 -21.20 8.74 13.47
CA HIS A 71 -22.53 8.16 13.75
C HIS A 71 -22.67 7.37 15.07
N LEU A 72 -21.62 7.26 15.89
CA LEU A 72 -21.63 6.47 17.14
C LEU A 72 -21.31 7.30 18.39
N GLY A 73 -20.46 8.32 18.31
CA GLY A 73 -20.14 9.17 19.45
C GLY A 73 -18.88 10.01 19.26
N LEU A 74 -18.46 10.69 20.33
CA LEU A 74 -17.28 11.53 20.29
C LEU A 74 -15.99 10.68 20.12
N PRO A 75 -15.09 11.06 19.19
CA PRO A 75 -13.84 10.36 18.99
C PRO A 75 -12.88 10.58 20.16
N ASN A 76 -12.11 9.54 20.50
CA ASN A 76 -10.97 9.66 21.41
C ASN A 76 -9.69 9.99 20.62
N LYS A 77 -8.54 10.06 21.33
CA LYS A 77 -7.25 10.37 20.73
C LYS A 77 -6.85 9.40 19.59
N ASP A 78 -7.10 8.11 19.75
CA ASP A 78 -6.72 7.09 18.78
C ASP A 78 -7.66 7.11 17.56
N ASP A 79 -8.94 7.39 17.78
CA ASP A 79 -9.92 7.60 16.70
C ASP A 79 -9.52 8.80 15.83
N VAL A 80 -9.07 9.89 16.46
CA VAL A 80 -8.55 11.08 15.75
C VAL A 80 -7.30 10.74 14.94
N LYS A 81 -6.31 10.06 15.54
CA LYS A 81 -5.11 9.61 14.82
C LYS A 81 -5.49 8.75 13.60
N THR A 82 -6.39 7.79 13.80
CA THR A 82 -6.89 6.88 12.76
C THR A 82 -7.54 7.64 11.60
N GLY A 83 -8.43 8.59 11.91
CA GLY A 83 -9.06 9.44 10.89
C GLY A 83 -8.04 10.26 10.11
N ILE A 84 -7.07 10.90 10.80
CA ILE A 84 -6.03 11.72 10.15
C ILE A 84 -5.17 10.87 9.21
N ILE A 85 -4.67 9.73 9.68
CA ILE A 85 -3.84 8.85 8.84
C ILE A 85 -4.62 8.32 7.64
N THR A 86 -5.88 7.94 7.84
CA THR A 86 -6.77 7.48 6.76
C THR A 86 -6.94 8.53 5.67
N TYR A 87 -7.18 9.79 6.05
CA TYR A 87 -7.36 10.88 5.09
C TYR A 87 -6.05 11.36 4.47
N LYS A 88 -4.91 11.23 5.17
CA LYS A 88 -3.58 11.43 4.57
C LYS A 88 -3.31 10.39 3.48
N ILE A 89 -3.74 9.14 3.67
CA ILE A 89 -3.67 8.09 2.63
C ILE A 89 -4.58 8.45 1.46
N ALA A 90 -5.85 8.81 1.72
CA ALA A 90 -6.80 9.17 0.66
C ALA A 90 -6.33 10.36 -0.18
N ALA A 91 -5.83 11.42 0.46
CA ALA A 91 -5.28 12.59 -0.22
C ALA A 91 -4.03 12.22 -1.05
N HIS A 92 -3.10 11.43 -0.49
CA HIS A 92 -1.92 11.00 -1.23
C HIS A 92 -2.27 10.10 -2.42
N ALA A 93 -3.25 9.20 -2.27
CA ALA A 93 -3.75 8.37 -3.36
C ALA A 93 -4.38 9.21 -4.48
N ALA A 94 -5.13 10.26 -4.13
CA ALA A 94 -5.63 11.24 -5.09
C ALA A 94 -4.49 11.96 -5.82
N ASP A 95 -3.45 12.40 -5.10
CA ASP A 95 -2.29 13.07 -5.70
C ASP A 95 -1.51 12.15 -6.65
N LEU A 96 -1.36 10.87 -6.31
CA LEU A 96 -0.79 9.86 -7.21
C LEU A 96 -1.64 9.71 -8.48
N ALA A 97 -2.96 9.57 -8.34
CA ALA A 97 -3.87 9.41 -9.48
C ALA A 97 -3.93 10.67 -10.38
N LYS A 98 -3.70 11.86 -9.79
CA LYS A 98 -3.55 13.13 -10.51
C LYS A 98 -2.18 13.29 -11.18
N GLY A 99 -1.20 12.43 -10.85
CA GLY A 99 0.18 12.60 -11.30
C GLY A 99 0.85 13.84 -10.72
N HIS A 100 0.51 14.24 -9.49
CA HIS A 100 1.07 15.43 -8.86
C HIS A 100 2.61 15.31 -8.77
N PRO A 101 3.38 16.34 -9.20
CA PRO A 101 4.83 16.32 -9.11
C PRO A 101 5.31 15.99 -7.69
N GLY A 102 6.16 14.97 -7.57
CA GLY A 102 6.73 14.54 -6.29
C GLY A 102 5.94 13.51 -5.49
N ALA A 103 4.65 13.28 -5.77
CA ALA A 103 3.85 12.29 -5.05
C ALA A 103 4.48 10.89 -5.13
N GLN A 104 4.86 10.47 -6.33
CA GLN A 104 5.46 9.16 -6.60
C GLN A 104 6.85 8.95 -5.98
N ILE A 105 7.57 10.02 -5.60
CA ILE A 105 8.92 9.90 -5.01
C ILE A 105 8.84 9.13 -3.69
N ARG A 106 7.84 9.41 -2.86
CA ARG A 106 7.65 8.73 -1.57
C ARG A 106 7.36 7.25 -1.76
N ASP A 107 6.45 6.91 -2.66
CA ASP A 107 6.08 5.52 -2.99
C ASP A 107 7.29 4.73 -3.50
N ASN A 108 8.07 5.32 -4.39
CA ASN A 108 9.26 4.70 -4.95
C ASN A 108 10.36 4.51 -3.89
N ALA A 109 10.58 5.52 -3.02
CA ALA A 109 11.56 5.43 -1.95
C ALA A 109 11.20 4.32 -0.94
N LEU A 110 9.92 4.24 -0.53
CA LEU A 110 9.44 3.21 0.39
C LEU A 110 9.47 1.83 -0.27
N SER A 111 9.05 1.72 -1.53
CA SER A 111 9.11 0.45 -2.29
C SER A 111 10.53 -0.06 -2.48
N LYS A 112 11.48 0.85 -2.73
CA LYS A 112 12.90 0.52 -2.80
C LYS A 112 13.44 0.06 -1.45
N ALA A 113 13.12 0.77 -0.36
CA ALA A 113 13.50 0.35 0.99
C ALA A 113 12.96 -1.04 1.35
N ARG A 114 11.72 -1.32 0.95
CA ARG A 114 11.09 -2.64 1.12
C ARG A 114 11.82 -3.74 0.36
N PHE A 115 12.12 -3.50 -0.91
CA PHE A 115 12.80 -4.49 -1.76
C PHE A 115 14.24 -4.76 -1.29
N GLU A 116 14.93 -3.75 -0.78
CA GLU A 116 16.30 -3.84 -0.25
C GLU A 116 16.35 -4.24 1.23
N PHE A 117 15.21 -4.59 1.84
CA PHE A 117 15.10 -4.97 3.26
C PHE A 117 15.67 -3.92 4.23
N ARG A 118 15.63 -2.64 3.86
CA ARG A 118 15.98 -1.51 4.73
C ARG A 118 14.79 -1.18 5.65
N TRP A 119 14.55 -2.05 6.63
CA TRP A 119 13.37 -2.00 7.50
C TRP A 119 13.18 -0.63 8.18
N GLU A 120 14.23 -0.07 8.76
CA GLU A 120 14.19 1.24 9.41
C GLU A 120 13.75 2.35 8.46
N ASP A 121 14.30 2.38 7.25
CA ASP A 121 13.93 3.36 6.23
C ASP A 121 12.48 3.15 5.80
N GLN A 122 12.04 1.90 5.65
CA GLN A 122 10.65 1.59 5.31
C GLN A 122 9.68 2.10 6.38
N PHE A 123 9.99 1.92 7.68
CA PHE A 123 9.14 2.43 8.76
C PHE A 123 9.10 3.95 8.76
N ASN A 124 10.27 4.60 8.69
CA ASN A 124 10.39 6.05 8.76
C ASN A 124 9.76 6.77 7.56
N LEU A 125 9.70 6.11 6.40
CA LEU A 125 9.00 6.63 5.22
C LEU A 125 7.47 6.42 5.26
N GLY A 126 6.98 5.54 6.14
CA GLY A 126 5.55 5.30 6.36
C GLY A 126 4.80 6.55 6.85
N LEU A 127 3.48 6.58 6.67
CA LEU A 127 2.64 7.69 7.16
C LEU A 127 2.47 7.66 8.70
N ASP A 128 2.62 6.48 9.29
CA ASP A 128 2.60 6.25 10.73
C ASP A 128 3.75 5.30 11.12
N PRO A 129 4.98 5.84 11.28
CA PRO A 129 6.18 5.03 11.53
C PRO A 129 6.10 4.17 12.80
N ASP A 130 5.47 4.70 13.85
CA ASP A 130 5.34 4.02 15.14
C ASP A 130 4.54 2.71 14.99
N THR A 131 3.40 2.79 14.29
CA THR A 131 2.54 1.62 14.02
C THR A 131 3.23 0.62 13.09
N ALA A 132 3.92 1.10 12.05
CA ALA A 132 4.65 0.22 11.14
C ALA A 132 5.74 -0.60 11.86
N ARG A 133 6.46 0.06 12.78
CA ARG A 133 7.48 -0.57 13.62
C ARG A 133 6.87 -1.55 14.61
N SER A 134 5.79 -1.17 15.31
CA SER A 134 5.16 -2.02 16.30
C SER A 134 4.65 -3.33 15.69
N TYR A 135 4.00 -3.28 14.52
CA TYR A 135 3.47 -4.48 13.86
C TYR A 135 4.56 -5.45 13.38
N HIS A 136 5.71 -4.93 12.94
CA HIS A 136 6.85 -5.80 12.64
C HIS A 136 7.37 -6.47 13.93
N ASP A 137 7.50 -5.70 15.01
CA ASP A 137 8.17 -6.11 16.25
C ASP A 137 7.32 -7.04 17.11
N GLU A 138 5.99 -7.07 16.89
CA GLU A 138 5.09 -8.06 17.50
C GLU A 138 5.54 -9.50 17.24
N THR A 139 6.18 -9.77 16.09
CA THR A 139 6.63 -11.12 15.72
C THR A 139 8.14 -11.24 15.59
N LEU A 140 8.84 -10.14 15.27
CA LEU A 140 10.29 -10.11 15.08
C LEU A 140 10.94 -8.95 15.88
N PRO A 141 10.90 -8.98 17.22
CA PRO A 141 11.29 -7.84 18.07
C PRO A 141 12.79 -7.57 18.11
N LYS A 142 13.64 -8.54 17.74
CA LYS A 142 15.09 -8.41 17.83
C LYS A 142 15.61 -7.41 16.79
N ASP A 143 16.57 -6.57 17.17
CA ASP A 143 17.21 -5.62 16.24
C ASP A 143 17.83 -6.30 15.02
N SER A 144 18.33 -7.54 15.18
CA SER A 144 18.84 -8.34 14.07
C SER A 144 17.79 -8.64 12.99
N ALA A 145 16.50 -8.57 13.32
CA ALA A 145 15.43 -8.74 12.33
C ALA A 145 15.26 -7.51 11.43
N LYS A 146 15.72 -6.32 11.85
CA LYS A 146 15.69 -5.09 11.05
C LYS A 146 16.70 -5.06 9.90
N VAL A 147 17.55 -6.09 9.83
CA VAL A 147 18.48 -6.32 8.72
C VAL A 147 18.19 -7.66 8.02
N ALA A 148 17.09 -8.34 8.38
CA ALA A 148 16.74 -9.63 7.81
C ALA A 148 16.11 -9.48 6.42
N HIS A 149 16.50 -10.35 5.49
CA HIS A 149 15.94 -10.40 4.14
C HIS A 149 14.61 -11.18 4.07
N PHE A 150 13.75 -11.00 5.07
CA PHE A 150 12.41 -11.60 5.16
C PHE A 150 11.61 -10.96 6.30
N CYS A 151 10.29 -11.15 6.30
CA CYS A 151 9.42 -10.92 7.44
C CYS A 151 8.78 -12.23 7.92
N SER A 152 8.02 -12.16 9.02
CA SER A 152 7.31 -13.29 9.59
C SER A 152 6.27 -13.92 8.66
N MET A 153 5.74 -13.17 7.69
CA MET A 153 4.72 -13.67 6.75
C MET A 153 5.20 -14.82 5.87
N CYS A 154 6.42 -14.74 5.32
CA CYS A 154 6.95 -15.76 4.40
C CYS A 154 8.17 -16.50 4.97
N GLY A 155 8.81 -15.94 5.99
CA GLY A 155 10.04 -16.48 6.55
C GLY A 155 11.22 -16.46 5.57
N PRO A 156 12.37 -17.00 5.99
CA PRO A 156 13.65 -16.84 5.27
C PRO A 156 13.75 -17.61 3.95
N LYS A 157 12.88 -18.61 3.71
CA LYS A 157 12.96 -19.50 2.55
C LYS A 157 11.98 -19.14 1.43
N PHE A 158 10.87 -18.46 1.74
CA PHE A 158 9.77 -18.23 0.79
C PHE A 158 9.51 -16.75 0.53
N CYS A 159 10.37 -15.84 1.00
CA CYS A 159 10.25 -14.43 0.69
C CYS A 159 10.51 -14.18 -0.80
N SER A 160 9.48 -13.75 -1.52
CA SER A 160 9.53 -13.50 -2.97
C SER A 160 10.57 -12.45 -3.37
N MET A 161 10.73 -11.39 -2.57
CA MET A 161 11.73 -10.34 -2.82
C MET A 161 13.16 -10.87 -2.70
N LYS A 162 13.42 -11.70 -1.67
CA LYS A 162 14.73 -12.35 -1.48
C LYS A 162 15.05 -13.31 -2.62
N ILE A 163 14.10 -14.16 -3.01
CA ILE A 163 14.26 -15.08 -4.14
C ILE A 163 14.55 -14.28 -5.42
N THR A 164 13.85 -13.16 -5.65
CA THR A 164 14.09 -12.28 -6.79
C THR A 164 15.51 -11.70 -6.77
N GLN A 165 16.01 -11.30 -5.60
CA GLN A 165 17.37 -10.79 -5.45
C GLN A 165 18.41 -11.88 -5.77
N GLU A 166 18.26 -13.08 -5.23
CA GLU A 166 19.14 -14.22 -5.50
C GLU A 166 19.18 -14.58 -7.00
N VAL A 167 18.04 -14.54 -7.68
CA VAL A 167 17.96 -14.76 -9.14
C VAL A 167 18.68 -13.65 -9.92
N ARG A 168 18.53 -12.38 -9.53
CA ARG A 168 19.22 -11.26 -10.17
C ARG A 168 20.74 -11.35 -9.98
N GLU A 169 21.20 -11.70 -8.78
CA GLU A 169 22.62 -11.88 -8.48
C GLU A 169 23.22 -13.06 -9.26
N TYR A 170 22.50 -14.17 -9.38
CA TYR A 170 22.89 -15.31 -10.21
C TYR A 170 23.06 -14.91 -11.68
N ALA A 171 22.07 -14.22 -12.25
CA ALA A 171 22.11 -13.76 -13.65
C ALA A 171 23.29 -12.79 -13.91
N ALA A 172 23.52 -11.84 -12.99
CA ALA A 172 24.63 -10.89 -13.08
C ALA A 172 26.00 -11.59 -13.03
N ASN A 173 26.19 -12.54 -12.11
CA ASN A 173 27.44 -13.28 -11.97
C ASN A 173 27.75 -14.18 -13.18
N GLN A 174 26.72 -14.64 -13.90
CA GLN A 174 26.88 -15.42 -15.13
C GLN A 174 26.95 -14.58 -16.41
N ARG A 175 26.94 -13.23 -16.33
CA ARG A 175 26.89 -12.32 -17.48
C ARG A 175 25.75 -12.63 -18.45
N ILE A 176 24.61 -13.06 -17.92
CA ILE A 176 23.41 -13.29 -18.71
C ILE A 176 22.75 -11.93 -18.95
N GLU A 177 23.06 -11.29 -20.08
CA GLU A 177 22.58 -9.94 -20.44
C GLU A 177 21.09 -9.91 -20.80
N ALA A 178 20.51 -11.06 -21.13
CA ALA A 178 19.08 -11.22 -21.38
C ALA A 178 18.59 -12.47 -20.67
N VAL A 179 17.58 -12.29 -19.81
CA VAL A 179 16.81 -13.37 -19.21
C VAL A 179 15.88 -13.95 -20.29
N ASP A 180 16.46 -14.46 -21.39
CA ASP A 180 15.88 -15.65 -22.01
C ASP A 180 16.20 -16.77 -21.03
N VAL A 181 15.39 -16.89 -19.96
CA VAL A 181 15.36 -18.15 -19.23
C VAL A 181 14.88 -19.13 -20.26
N ASP A 182 15.79 -19.91 -20.82
CA ASP A 182 15.41 -21.14 -21.48
C ASP A 182 14.89 -22.04 -20.36
N VAL A 183 13.60 -21.86 -20.05
CA VAL A 183 12.89 -22.61 -19.03
C VAL A 183 13.01 -24.10 -19.33
N ALA A 184 13.12 -24.48 -20.61
CA ALA A 184 13.34 -25.87 -21.00
C ALA A 184 14.72 -26.36 -20.55
N LYS A 185 15.78 -25.55 -20.68
CA LYS A 185 17.11 -25.89 -20.15
C LYS A 185 17.11 -25.99 -18.62
N GLY A 186 16.52 -25.03 -17.92
CA GLY A 186 16.43 -25.06 -16.45
C GLY A 186 15.62 -26.26 -15.92
N LEU A 187 14.53 -26.60 -16.60
CA LEU A 187 13.74 -27.80 -16.31
C LEU A 187 14.50 -29.09 -16.63
N ALA A 188 15.29 -29.11 -17.71
CA ALA A 188 16.13 -30.26 -18.06
C ALA A 188 17.22 -30.50 -17.01
N GLU A 189 17.86 -29.43 -16.50
CA GLU A 189 18.85 -29.52 -15.43
C GLU A 189 18.24 -30.01 -14.12
N GLN A 190 17.06 -29.51 -13.72
CA GLN A 190 16.35 -30.01 -12.54
C GLN A 190 15.87 -31.46 -12.71
N ALA A 191 15.42 -31.84 -13.91
CA ALA A 191 15.03 -33.21 -14.22
C ALA A 191 16.22 -34.16 -14.12
N GLU A 192 17.40 -33.74 -14.60
CA GLU A 192 18.62 -34.55 -14.49
C GLU A 192 19.10 -34.65 -13.04
N ARG A 193 19.02 -33.56 -12.27
CA ARG A 193 19.33 -33.58 -10.83
C ARG A 193 18.38 -34.51 -10.07
N PHE A 194 17.08 -34.48 -10.39
CA PHE A 194 16.09 -35.38 -9.80
C PHE A 194 16.42 -36.86 -10.10
N LYS A 195 16.84 -37.18 -11.32
CA LYS A 195 17.30 -38.54 -11.66
C LYS A 195 18.52 -38.95 -10.86
N GLN A 196 19.53 -38.07 -10.76
CA GLN A 196 20.76 -38.32 -10.02
C GLN A 196 20.51 -38.52 -8.52
N GLU A 197 19.53 -37.80 -7.96
CA GLU A 197 19.13 -37.90 -6.56
C GLU A 197 18.20 -39.11 -6.28
N GLY A 198 18.08 -40.04 -7.22
CA GLY A 198 17.34 -41.30 -7.06
C GLY A 198 15.88 -41.25 -7.48
N SER A 199 15.44 -40.17 -8.14
CA SER A 199 14.05 -39.98 -8.63
C SER A 199 12.99 -40.12 -7.53
N GLN A 200 13.33 -39.77 -6.29
CA GLN A 200 12.41 -39.83 -5.16
C GLN A 200 11.84 -38.44 -4.86
N LEU A 201 10.51 -38.33 -4.89
CA LEU A 201 9.81 -37.11 -4.48
C LEU A 201 9.92 -36.85 -2.98
N TYR A 202 10.04 -37.91 -2.19
CA TYR A 202 10.16 -37.84 -0.74
C TYR A 202 11.38 -38.63 -0.30
N LYS A 203 12.37 -37.93 0.23
CA LYS A 203 13.52 -38.56 0.88
C LYS A 203 13.17 -38.83 2.33
N LYS A 204 13.46 -40.03 2.83
CA LYS A 204 13.40 -40.31 4.27
C LYS A 204 14.41 -39.40 4.97
N VAL A 205 13.91 -38.58 5.91
CA VAL A 205 14.72 -37.77 6.83
C VAL A 205 15.32 -38.70 7.88
#